data_AF-A0A532TWV8-F1
#
_entry.id   AF-A0A532TWV8-F1
#
_cell.length_a   1.000
_cell.length_b   1.000
_cell.length_c   1.000
_cell.angle_alpha   90.00
_cell.angle_beta   90.00
_cell.angle_gamma   90.00
#
_symmetry.space_group_name_H-M   'P 1'
#
loop_
_entity.id
_entity.type
_entity.pdbx_description
1 polymer ?
#
loop_
_entity_poly.entity_id
_entity_poly.type
_entity_poly.pdbx_seq_one_letter_code
_entity_poly.pdbx_strand_id
1 'polypeptide(L)'
;MQIFEALELREFPYFLTVDVEEGEIVEKVIMDDLNSRKVYLLIDHDTKRIWTYNGPNSSLKLQVFGGILAGMFRKQLRLFYRIYSLNFYSKDRPEFQEVMDKPIGAGRARSIDKKDFSDSGMQKTAREMIIRNPRLSRAMENINLCSKPEDLKRIFIIVGGIIYSEEEVPEAMLIEEKSSANLVKMGRLNNGFTLFDDRNYSTRIIVKDRVIQGIELFVRNNDEMPSLRIKSPIIHEDKISEEGDMEKLITSFEIPDSMPDIEATEGENQNKNT
;
A
#
# COMPACT_ATOMS: atom_id res chain seq x y z
N MET A 1 -3.74 -11.94 17.68
CA MET A 1 -2.86 -11.44 16.59
C MET A 1 -3.52 -10.21 16.01
N GLN A 2 -2.81 -9.09 15.84
CA GLN A 2 -3.34 -7.95 15.09
C GLN A 2 -2.88 -8.06 13.64
N ILE A 3 -3.76 -7.79 12.66
CA ILE A 3 -3.45 -7.96 11.23
C ILE A 3 -3.60 -6.62 10.52
N PHE A 4 -2.63 -6.29 9.68
CA PHE A 4 -2.70 -5.12 8.81
C PHE A 4 -2.51 -5.53 7.35
N GLU A 5 -3.35 -5.02 6.47
CA GLU A 5 -3.16 -5.09 5.02
C GLU A 5 -2.31 -3.91 4.56
N ALA A 6 -1.28 -4.15 3.76
CA ALA A 6 -0.56 -3.09 3.06
C ALA A 6 -1.38 -2.66 1.84
N LEU A 7 -1.66 -1.36 1.71
CA LEU A 7 -2.35 -0.79 0.55
C LEU A 7 -1.43 0.13 -0.23
N GLU A 8 -1.60 0.09 -1.55
CA GLU A 8 -0.92 0.96 -2.50
C GLU A 8 -1.73 2.25 -2.76
N LEU A 9 -1.04 3.37 -2.87
CA LEU A 9 -1.59 4.69 -3.18
C LEU A 9 -0.96 5.25 -4.45
N ARG A 10 -1.66 6.19 -5.10
CA ARG A 10 -1.18 6.90 -6.30
C ARG A 10 -0.12 7.95 -6.00
N GLU A 11 -0.28 8.62 -4.86
CA GLU A 11 0.55 9.73 -4.43
C GLU A 11 1.33 9.36 -3.19
N PHE A 12 2.39 10.12 -2.93
CA PHE A 12 3.21 10.00 -1.73
C PHE A 12 2.34 9.89 -0.45
N PRO A 13 2.67 8.99 0.50
CA PRO A 13 3.85 8.11 0.57
C PRO A 13 3.78 6.84 -0.30
N TYR A 14 2.80 6.73 -1.21
CA TYR A 14 2.52 5.61 -2.11
C TYR A 14 2.01 4.33 -1.44
N PHE A 15 1.94 4.29 -0.11
CA PHE A 15 1.42 3.16 0.64
C PHE A 15 0.98 3.52 2.06
N LEU A 16 0.05 2.73 2.60
CA LEU A 16 -0.39 2.80 4.00
C LEU A 16 -0.78 1.41 4.49
N THR A 17 -1.22 1.30 5.75
CA THR A 17 -1.80 0.07 6.28
C THR A 17 -3.25 0.27 6.67
N VAL A 18 -4.09 -0.73 6.44
CA VAL A 18 -5.45 -0.80 6.99
C VAL A 18 -5.54 -1.96 7.98
N ASP A 19 -6.12 -1.72 9.16
CA ASP A 19 -6.37 -2.77 10.15
C ASP A 19 -7.44 -3.72 9.61
N VAL A 20 -7.19 -5.02 9.76
CA VAL A 20 -8.12 -6.06 9.30
C VAL A 20 -8.79 -6.63 10.54
N GLU A 21 -9.95 -6.07 10.87
CA GLU A 21 -10.76 -6.47 12.02
C GLU A 21 -11.70 -7.64 11.71
N GLU A 22 -11.89 -7.97 10.42
CA GLU A 22 -12.76 -9.05 9.99
C GLU A 22 -12.04 -10.40 9.98
N GLY A 23 -12.55 -11.35 10.77
CA GLY A 23 -12.08 -12.74 10.80
C GLY A 23 -11.82 -13.25 12.21
N GLU A 24 -12.06 -14.54 12.44
CA GLU A 24 -11.80 -15.17 13.75
C GLU A 24 -10.34 -15.60 13.91
N ILE A 25 -9.74 -16.11 12.82
CA ILE A 25 -8.39 -16.68 12.79
C ILE A 25 -7.60 -16.14 11.61
N VAL A 26 -6.29 -16.08 11.76
CA VAL A 26 -5.36 -15.56 10.75
C VAL A 26 -5.56 -16.26 9.41
N GLU A 27 -5.66 -17.59 9.40
CA GLU A 27 -5.78 -18.39 8.18
C GLU A 27 -6.94 -17.93 7.28
N LYS A 28 -8.14 -17.74 7.85
CA LYS A 28 -9.34 -17.33 7.11
C LYS A 28 -9.16 -16.00 6.39
N VAL A 29 -8.32 -15.11 6.90
CA VAL A 29 -8.05 -13.80 6.30
C VAL A 29 -7.01 -13.90 5.19
N ILE A 30 -5.91 -14.60 5.42
CA ILE A 30 -4.75 -14.51 4.51
C ILE A 30 -4.62 -15.67 3.51
N MET A 31 -5.34 -16.78 3.70
CA MET A 31 -5.33 -17.92 2.77
C MET A 31 -6.46 -17.89 1.73
N ASP A 32 -7.35 -16.91 1.78
CA ASP A 32 -8.36 -16.73 0.73
C ASP A 32 -7.69 -16.44 -0.62
N ASP A 33 -8.10 -17.14 -1.68
CA ASP A 33 -7.60 -16.95 -3.04
C ASP A 33 -7.79 -15.50 -3.52
N LEU A 34 -8.86 -14.82 -3.06
CA LEU A 34 -9.10 -13.41 -3.34
C LEU A 34 -8.00 -12.50 -2.77
N ASN A 35 -7.34 -12.95 -1.72
CA ASN A 35 -6.27 -12.24 -1.02
C ASN A 35 -4.88 -12.64 -1.51
N SER A 36 -4.78 -13.51 -2.53
CA SER A 36 -3.51 -13.99 -3.09
C SER A 36 -2.61 -12.88 -3.65
N ARG A 37 -3.16 -11.70 -3.97
CA ARG A 37 -2.42 -10.53 -4.48
C ARG A 37 -2.02 -9.52 -3.40
N LYS A 38 -2.41 -9.74 -2.16
CA LYS A 38 -2.22 -8.80 -1.05
C LYS A 38 -0.95 -9.09 -0.26
N VAL A 39 -0.55 -8.12 0.55
CA VAL A 39 0.54 -8.28 1.52
C VAL A 39 0.01 -7.93 2.90
N TYR A 40 0.30 -8.80 3.86
CA TYR A 40 -0.16 -8.67 5.23
C TYR A 40 0.99 -8.56 6.22
N LEU A 41 0.74 -7.83 7.29
CA LEU A 41 1.62 -7.61 8.43
C LEU A 41 0.90 -8.13 9.68
N LEU A 42 1.36 -9.26 10.21
CA LEU A 42 0.76 -9.90 11.38
C LEU A 42 1.60 -9.56 12.61
N ILE A 43 1.00 -8.85 13.57
CA ILE A 43 1.67 -8.39 14.78
C ILE A 43 1.29 -9.30 15.94
N ASP A 44 2.23 -10.15 16.32
CA ASP A 44 2.13 -11.07 17.43
C ASP A 44 2.62 -10.37 18.69
N HIS A 45 1.68 -9.89 19.51
CA HIS A 45 2.00 -9.17 20.72
C HIS A 45 2.58 -10.05 21.83
N ASP A 46 2.24 -11.34 21.85
CA ASP A 46 2.67 -12.30 22.86
C ASP A 46 4.13 -12.68 22.64
N THR A 47 4.48 -13.04 21.40
CA THR A 47 5.85 -13.43 21.05
C THR A 47 6.74 -12.25 20.65
N LYS A 48 6.18 -11.04 20.58
CA LYS A 48 6.83 -9.80 20.12
C LYS A 48 7.43 -9.97 18.73
N ARG A 49 6.65 -10.53 17.79
CA ARG A 49 7.05 -10.75 16.39
C ARG A 49 6.17 -9.95 15.44
N ILE A 50 6.75 -9.50 14.35
CA ILE A 50 6.04 -8.93 13.20
C ILE A 50 6.30 -9.91 12.05
N TRP A 51 5.27 -10.60 11.61
CA TRP A 51 5.33 -11.50 10.47
C TRP A 51 4.89 -10.76 9.22
N THR A 52 5.74 -10.73 8.20
CA THR A 52 5.33 -10.30 6.86
C THR A 52 4.88 -11.52 6.07
N TYR A 53 3.69 -11.43 5.49
CA TYR A 53 3.18 -12.44 4.57
C TYR A 53 2.86 -11.80 3.22
N ASN A 54 3.55 -12.28 2.19
CA ASN A 54 3.34 -11.90 0.81
C ASN A 54 2.43 -12.93 0.16
N GLY A 55 1.27 -12.52 -0.35
CA GLY A 55 0.43 -13.40 -1.15
C GLY A 55 1.21 -13.93 -2.36
N PRO A 56 0.93 -15.15 -2.84
CA PRO A 56 1.70 -15.79 -3.91
C PRO A 56 1.69 -15.00 -5.21
N ASN A 57 0.66 -14.18 -5.45
CA ASN A 57 0.49 -13.33 -6.63
C ASN A 57 0.67 -11.84 -6.31
N SER A 58 1.24 -11.50 -5.14
CA SER A 58 1.40 -10.11 -4.72
C SER A 58 2.46 -9.36 -5.54
N SER A 59 2.15 -8.11 -5.88
CA SER A 59 3.01 -7.24 -6.69
C SER A 59 4.34 -6.95 -5.97
N LEU A 60 5.42 -6.75 -6.73
CA LEU A 60 6.74 -6.45 -6.15
C LEU A 60 6.69 -5.17 -5.30
N LYS A 61 5.96 -4.17 -5.81
CA LYS A 61 5.72 -2.91 -5.12
C LYS A 61 5.19 -3.15 -3.72
N LEU A 62 4.15 -3.97 -3.64
CA LEU A 62 3.42 -4.22 -2.40
C LEU A 62 4.27 -5.02 -1.42
N GLN A 63 5.09 -5.95 -1.90
CA GLN A 63 6.05 -6.68 -1.07
C GLN A 63 7.11 -5.75 -0.47
N VAL A 64 7.64 -4.82 -1.28
CA VAL A 64 8.56 -3.78 -0.82
C VAL A 64 7.89 -2.88 0.23
N PHE A 65 6.64 -2.48 -0.01
CA PHE A 65 5.84 -1.73 0.94
C PHE A 65 5.64 -2.47 2.25
N GLY A 66 5.27 -3.75 2.20
CA GLY A 66 5.17 -4.60 3.39
C GLY A 66 6.47 -4.61 4.19
N GLY A 67 7.63 -4.74 3.54
CA GLY A 67 8.92 -4.67 4.22
C GLY A 67 9.18 -3.33 4.92
N ILE A 68 8.88 -2.22 4.25
CA ILE A 68 9.04 -0.87 4.82
C ILE A 68 8.09 -0.67 6.00
N LEU A 69 6.82 -1.03 5.84
CA LEU A 69 5.76 -0.94 6.84
C LEU A 69 6.09 -1.80 8.08
N ALA A 70 6.63 -3.01 7.90
CA ALA A 70 7.12 -3.83 9.01
C ALA A 70 8.21 -3.10 9.81
N GLY A 71 9.12 -2.42 9.12
CA GLY A 71 10.14 -1.57 9.72
C GLY A 71 9.56 -0.40 10.51
N MET A 72 8.50 0.23 9.99
CA MET A 72 7.79 1.32 10.65
C MET A 72 7.02 0.82 11.88
N PHE A 73 6.30 -0.29 11.79
CA PHE A 73 5.65 -0.93 12.95
C PHE A 73 6.66 -1.29 14.02
N ARG A 74 7.82 -1.83 13.64
CA ARG A 74 8.88 -2.13 14.59
C ARG A 74 9.33 -0.88 15.36
N LYS A 75 9.43 0.27 14.70
CA LYS A 75 9.76 1.56 15.34
C LYS A 75 8.63 2.05 16.23
N GLN A 76 7.39 2.01 15.73
CA GLN A 76 6.18 2.34 16.48
C GLN A 76 6.10 1.52 17.79
N LEU A 77 6.46 0.24 17.73
CA LEU A 77 6.50 -0.71 18.84
C LEU A 77 7.85 -0.69 19.61
N ARG A 78 8.55 0.45 19.59
CA ARG A 78 9.77 0.73 20.37
C ARG A 78 10.91 -0.28 20.16
N LEU A 79 11.01 -0.86 18.96
CA LEU A 79 12.06 -1.79 18.52
C LEU A 79 12.13 -3.13 19.28
N PHE A 80 11.23 -3.39 20.23
CA PHE A 80 11.16 -4.66 20.96
C PHE A 80 10.75 -5.84 20.09
N TYR A 81 10.07 -5.55 18.98
CA TYR A 81 9.59 -6.54 18.05
C TYR A 81 10.66 -6.95 17.05
N ARG A 82 10.64 -8.21 16.62
CA ARG A 82 11.49 -8.73 15.56
C ARG A 82 10.65 -9.02 14.31
N ILE A 83 11.20 -8.65 13.15
CA ILE A 83 10.55 -8.86 11.86
C ILE A 83 10.99 -10.22 11.31
N TYR A 84 10.04 -11.02 10.87
CA TYR A 84 10.24 -12.31 10.21
C TYR A 84 9.35 -12.38 8.97
N SER A 85 9.78 -13.12 7.95
CA SER A 85 8.94 -13.42 6.80
C SER A 85 8.31 -14.80 6.96
N LEU A 86 6.99 -14.85 6.94
CA LEU A 86 6.24 -16.10 7.04
C LEU A 86 6.39 -16.96 5.77
N ASN A 87 6.65 -16.31 4.63
CA ASN A 87 6.88 -16.98 3.34
C ASN A 87 8.14 -17.85 3.29
N PHE A 88 9.04 -17.76 4.28
CA PHE A 88 10.20 -18.67 4.35
C PHE A 88 9.82 -20.08 4.82
N TYR A 89 8.67 -20.23 5.45
CA TYR A 89 8.19 -21.51 5.96
C TYR A 89 7.22 -22.11 4.94
N SER A 90 7.35 -23.41 4.70
CA SER A 90 6.36 -24.15 3.93
C SER A 90 5.08 -24.32 4.77
N LYS A 91 3.92 -24.48 4.11
CA LYS A 91 2.62 -24.49 4.79
C LYS A 91 2.49 -25.63 5.82
N ASP A 92 3.19 -26.71 5.59
CA ASP A 92 3.29 -27.92 6.40
C ASP A 92 4.21 -27.78 7.64
N ARG A 93 4.94 -26.67 7.77
CA ARG A 93 5.82 -26.44 8.92
C ARG A 93 5.03 -25.99 10.15
N PRO A 94 5.39 -26.50 11.35
CA PRO A 94 4.67 -26.14 12.58
C PRO A 94 4.74 -24.64 12.88
N GLU A 95 5.83 -23.95 12.53
CA GLU A 95 5.95 -22.49 12.73
C GLU A 95 4.95 -21.71 11.88
N PHE A 96 4.64 -22.21 10.69
CA PHE A 96 3.66 -21.61 9.81
C PHE A 96 2.26 -21.82 10.37
N GLN A 97 1.93 -23.06 10.72
CA GLN A 97 0.63 -23.43 11.26
C GLN A 97 0.33 -22.72 12.59
N GLU A 98 1.34 -22.58 13.47
CA GLU A 98 1.21 -21.84 14.73
C GLU A 98 0.75 -20.39 14.49
N VAL A 99 1.20 -19.75 13.41
CA VAL A 99 0.79 -18.37 13.09
C VAL A 99 -0.62 -18.35 12.48
N MET A 100 -0.96 -19.33 11.63
CA MET A 100 -2.25 -19.43 10.95
C MET A 100 -3.41 -19.71 11.91
N ASP A 101 -3.16 -20.52 12.94
CA ASP A 101 -4.17 -20.92 13.92
C ASP A 101 -4.45 -19.85 14.98
N LYS A 102 -3.67 -18.76 15.02
CA LYS A 102 -3.84 -17.71 16.04
C LYS A 102 -5.13 -16.93 15.83
N PRO A 103 -5.87 -16.61 16.91
CA PRO A 103 -7.05 -15.76 16.81
C PRO A 103 -6.66 -14.32 16.48
N ILE A 104 -7.51 -13.66 15.72
CA ILE A 104 -7.40 -12.23 15.44
C ILE A 104 -7.94 -11.47 16.64
N GLY A 105 -7.28 -10.38 17.01
CA GLY A 105 -7.72 -9.57 18.13
C GLY A 105 -6.98 -8.25 18.23
N ALA A 106 -7.50 -7.39 19.12
CA ALA A 106 -6.98 -6.06 19.36
C ALA A 106 -5.51 -6.08 19.82
N GLY A 107 -4.84 -4.97 19.57
CA GLY A 107 -3.41 -4.85 19.80
C GLY A 107 -2.96 -3.45 20.16
N ARG A 108 -1.64 -3.30 20.24
CA ARG A 108 -0.97 -2.02 20.56
C ARG A 108 -0.48 -1.29 19.33
N ALA A 109 -0.43 -1.97 18.18
CA ALA A 109 -0.02 -1.32 16.95
C ALA A 109 -1.17 -0.49 16.41
N ARG A 110 -0.83 0.60 15.72
CA ARG A 110 -1.80 1.48 15.07
C ARG A 110 -1.48 1.55 13.58
N SER A 111 -2.49 1.75 12.75
CA SER A 111 -2.29 1.96 11.33
C SER A 111 -1.22 3.03 11.06
N ILE A 112 -0.42 2.78 10.04
CA ILE A 112 0.54 3.69 9.45
C ILE A 112 -0.17 4.41 8.30
N ASP A 113 -0.37 5.72 8.46
CA ASP A 113 -1.04 6.59 7.50
C ASP A 113 -0.06 7.61 6.90
N LYS A 114 -0.54 8.46 6.00
CA LYS A 114 0.29 9.51 5.35
C LYS A 114 1.04 10.41 6.35
N LYS A 115 0.42 10.72 7.49
CA LYS A 115 0.99 11.55 8.57
C LYS A 115 2.22 10.94 9.25
N ASP A 116 2.42 9.64 9.15
CA ASP A 116 3.55 8.95 9.78
C ASP A 116 4.84 9.08 8.95
N PHE A 117 4.77 9.71 7.78
CA PHE A 117 5.88 9.96 6.87
C PHE A 117 6.37 11.42 6.89
N SER A 118 5.64 12.34 7.54
CA SER A 118 6.05 13.74 7.68
C SER A 118 6.95 13.92 8.90
N ASP A 119 8.25 13.82 8.66
CA ASP A 119 9.28 14.77 9.10
C ASP A 119 10.64 14.09 8.93
N SER A 120 11.52 14.80 8.21
CA SER A 120 12.92 14.51 7.96
C SER A 120 13.73 14.34 9.26
N GLY A 121 13.55 13.20 9.93
CA GLY A 121 14.06 13.01 11.29
C GLY A 121 14.20 11.56 11.74
N MET A 122 14.36 10.59 10.83
CA MET A 122 14.66 9.22 11.28
C MET A 122 16.14 9.03 11.64
N GLN A 123 16.37 9.12 12.95
CA GLN A 123 17.64 8.91 13.65
C GLN A 123 18.46 7.71 13.15
N LYS A 124 19.76 7.99 13.03
CA LYS A 124 20.87 7.06 12.74
C LYS A 124 20.95 5.96 13.80
N THR A 125 20.20 4.87 13.63
CA THR A 125 20.55 3.58 14.26
C THR A 125 21.14 2.66 13.20
N ALA A 126 22.30 3.06 12.69
CA ALA A 126 23.12 2.23 11.82
C ALA A 126 23.97 1.29 12.70
N ARG A 127 23.53 0.05 12.87
CA ARG A 127 24.49 -1.05 12.94
C ARG A 127 24.81 -1.41 11.49
N GLU A 128 25.92 -0.87 11.01
CA GLU A 128 26.46 -1.10 9.68
C GLU A 128 26.83 -2.58 9.54
N MET A 129 26.03 -3.33 8.78
CA MET A 129 26.58 -4.50 8.09
C MET A 129 27.30 -3.95 6.87
N ILE A 130 28.59 -4.27 6.78
CA ILE A 130 29.49 -3.90 5.69
C ILE A 130 29.05 -4.65 4.42
N ILE A 131 28.04 -4.13 3.75
CA ILE A 131 27.89 -4.33 2.30
C ILE A 131 28.85 -3.32 1.68
N ARG A 132 29.76 -3.76 0.80
CA ARG A 132 30.65 -2.87 0.02
C ARG A 132 29.81 -2.02 -0.93
N ASN A 133 29.08 -1.06 -0.37
CA ASN A 133 28.19 -0.20 -1.10
C ASN A 133 28.93 1.04 -1.57
N PRO A 134 28.68 1.49 -2.81
CA PRO A 134 29.06 2.84 -3.18
C PRO A 134 28.38 3.82 -2.22
N ARG A 135 29.14 4.82 -1.75
CA ARG A 135 28.58 5.93 -0.97
C ARG A 135 27.41 6.52 -1.76
N LEU A 136 26.28 6.78 -1.10
CA LEU A 136 25.03 7.23 -1.76
C LEU A 136 25.28 8.37 -2.75
N SER A 137 26.07 9.39 -2.37
CA SER A 137 26.42 10.51 -3.26
C SER A 137 27.07 10.04 -4.56
N ARG A 138 28.11 9.20 -4.46
CA ARG A 138 28.82 8.64 -5.61
C ARG A 138 27.93 7.72 -6.45
N ALA A 139 27.07 6.93 -5.82
CA ALA A 139 26.10 6.10 -6.51
C ALA A 139 25.12 6.97 -7.32
N MET A 140 24.58 8.03 -6.71
CA MET A 140 23.65 8.95 -7.35
C MET A 140 24.31 9.74 -8.47
N GLU A 141 25.54 10.21 -8.31
CA GLU A 141 26.32 10.83 -9.40
C GLU A 141 26.39 9.89 -10.60
N ASN A 142 26.76 8.63 -10.38
CA ASN A 142 26.85 7.64 -11.45
C ASN A 142 25.49 7.33 -12.09
N ILE A 143 24.43 7.29 -11.29
CA ILE A 143 23.07 7.01 -11.77
C ILE A 143 22.54 8.18 -12.59
N ASN A 144 22.81 9.42 -12.18
CA ASN A 144 22.37 10.63 -12.87
C ASN A 144 23.11 10.88 -14.19
N LEU A 145 24.24 10.21 -14.44
CA LEU A 145 24.87 10.18 -15.78
C LEU A 145 24.04 9.42 -16.81
N CYS A 146 23.15 8.53 -16.36
CA CYS A 146 22.23 7.81 -17.24
C CYS A 146 20.95 8.63 -17.41
N SER A 147 20.56 8.90 -18.66
CA SER A 147 19.28 9.55 -18.97
C SER A 147 18.11 8.74 -18.41
N LYS A 148 17.15 9.41 -17.77
CA LYS A 148 15.89 8.77 -17.37
C LYS A 148 15.06 8.49 -18.64
N PRO A 149 14.36 7.35 -18.75
CA PRO A 149 13.45 7.11 -19.87
C PRO A 149 12.24 8.05 -19.79
N GLU A 150 11.82 8.64 -20.92
CA GLU A 150 10.81 9.71 -20.95
C GLU A 150 9.41 9.25 -20.53
N ASP A 151 9.00 8.05 -20.94
CA ASP A 151 7.65 7.50 -20.67
C ASP A 151 7.50 6.84 -19.29
N LEU A 152 8.55 6.90 -18.46
CA LEU A 152 8.69 6.12 -17.26
C LEU A 152 8.96 6.99 -16.03
N LYS A 153 8.08 6.91 -15.02
CA LYS A 153 8.29 7.53 -13.72
C LYS A 153 9.07 6.59 -12.81
N ARG A 154 10.21 7.06 -12.31
CA ARG A 154 10.99 6.36 -11.27
C ARG A 154 10.24 6.45 -9.95
N ILE A 155 9.82 5.32 -9.38
CA ILE A 155 9.16 5.29 -8.07
C ILE A 155 10.18 4.97 -6.97
N PHE A 156 11.09 4.03 -7.23
CA PHE A 156 12.14 3.65 -6.28
C PHE A 156 13.52 3.67 -6.89
N ILE A 157 14.46 3.97 -6.02
CA ILE A 157 15.88 3.74 -6.23
C ILE A 157 16.44 2.97 -5.04
N ILE A 158 17.06 1.83 -5.34
CA ILE A 158 17.65 0.94 -4.34
C ILE A 158 19.16 1.10 -4.46
N VAL A 159 19.76 1.78 -3.48
CA VAL A 159 21.20 1.93 -3.37
C VAL A 159 21.64 1.14 -2.16
N GLY A 160 22.27 0.02 -2.43
CA GLY A 160 22.90 -0.76 -1.39
C GLY A 160 21.97 -1.41 -0.38
N GLY A 161 20.81 -1.84 -0.86
CA GLY A 161 19.76 -2.41 -0.04
C GLY A 161 18.94 -1.37 0.73
N ILE A 162 19.27 -0.07 0.63
CA ILE A 162 18.41 1.01 1.12
C ILE A 162 17.52 1.46 -0.02
N ILE A 163 16.22 1.57 0.27
CA ILE A 163 15.19 1.98 -0.68
C ILE A 163 14.91 3.46 -0.46
N TYR A 164 15.00 4.25 -1.53
CA TYR A 164 14.64 5.65 -1.55
C TYR A 164 13.53 5.89 -2.57
N SER A 165 12.76 6.95 -2.37
CA SER A 165 11.80 7.48 -3.32
C SER A 165 12.10 8.96 -3.56
N GLU A 166 11.72 9.47 -4.74
CA GLU A 166 11.79 10.89 -5.04
C GLU A 166 10.48 11.56 -4.58
N GLU A 167 10.60 12.54 -3.69
CA GLU A 167 9.52 13.45 -3.33
C GLU A 167 9.69 14.74 -4.14
N GLU A 168 8.70 15.07 -4.95
CA GLU A 168 8.65 16.32 -5.71
C GLU A 168 8.14 17.43 -4.76
N VAL A 169 9.02 18.37 -4.44
CA VAL A 169 8.63 19.57 -3.68
C VAL A 169 8.43 20.71 -4.70
N PRO A 170 7.23 21.30 -4.78
CA PRO A 170 7.00 22.46 -5.65
C PRO A 170 7.75 23.67 -5.10
N GLU A 171 8.74 24.17 -5.84
CA GLU A 171 9.33 25.49 -5.58
C GLU A 171 8.51 26.53 -6.32
N ALA A 172 8.15 27.63 -5.64
CA ALA A 172 7.12 28.60 -6.01
C ALA A 172 6.99 29.05 -7.49
N MET A 173 5.77 29.50 -7.81
CA MET A 173 5.05 29.36 -9.08
C MET A 173 4.83 30.68 -9.83
N LEU A 174 5.84 31.57 -9.92
CA LEU A 174 5.61 32.86 -10.56
C LEU A 174 5.90 32.90 -12.07
N ILE A 175 6.78 32.05 -12.61
CA ILE A 175 7.10 32.07 -14.05
C ILE A 175 7.42 30.67 -14.63
N GLU A 176 7.98 29.74 -13.85
CA GLU A 176 8.31 28.37 -14.28
C GLU A 176 7.97 27.36 -13.18
N GLU A 177 7.25 26.29 -13.51
CA GLU A 177 7.08 25.14 -12.60
C GLU A 177 8.44 24.47 -12.39
N LYS A 178 9.08 24.78 -11.27
CA LYS A 178 10.33 24.14 -10.87
C LYS A 178 10.04 23.22 -9.69
N SER A 179 10.05 21.92 -9.93
CA SER A 179 9.99 20.91 -8.87
C SER A 179 11.41 20.45 -8.52
N SER A 180 11.79 20.48 -7.24
CA SER A 180 13.01 19.82 -6.78
C SER A 180 12.67 18.40 -6.28
N ALA A 181 13.39 17.40 -6.80
CA ALA A 181 13.22 16.01 -6.41
C ALA A 181 14.17 15.68 -5.25
N ASN A 182 13.62 15.53 -4.04
CA ASN A 182 14.38 15.16 -2.86
C ASN A 182 14.32 13.65 -2.65
N LEU A 183 15.47 13.02 -2.37
CA LEU A 183 15.51 11.59 -2.05
C LEU A 183 15.11 11.34 -0.60
N VAL A 184 13.96 10.72 -0.42
CA VAL A 184 13.46 10.30 0.88
C VAL A 184 13.78 8.84 1.10
N LYS A 185 14.44 8.53 2.22
CA LYS A 185 14.72 7.15 2.61
C LYS A 185 13.44 6.48 3.08
N MET A 186 12.96 5.52 2.30
CA MET A 186 11.73 4.78 2.60
C MET A 186 12.01 3.61 3.55
N GLY A 187 13.10 2.87 3.33
CA GLY A 187 13.40 1.72 4.17
C GLY A 187 14.60 0.92 3.71
N ARG A 188 14.63 -0.36 4.05
CA ARG A 188 15.71 -1.28 3.70
C ARG A 188 15.10 -2.58 3.21
N LEU A 189 15.67 -3.16 2.16
CA LEU A 189 15.35 -4.53 1.74
C LEU A 189 15.68 -5.50 2.87
N ASN A 190 14.83 -6.52 3.03
CA ASN A 190 15.10 -7.64 3.92
C ASN A 190 16.26 -8.48 3.36
N ASN A 191 16.94 -9.23 4.24
CA ASN A 191 17.99 -10.17 3.81
C ASN A 191 17.33 -11.37 3.11
N GLY A 192 17.78 -11.71 1.89
CA GLY A 192 17.28 -12.85 1.11
C GLY A 192 17.28 -12.58 -0.40
N PHE A 193 16.74 -13.52 -1.18
CA PHE A 193 16.42 -13.30 -2.59
C PHE A 193 14.99 -12.78 -2.71
N THR A 194 14.80 -11.68 -3.41
CA THR A 194 13.48 -11.22 -3.85
C THR A 194 13.39 -11.55 -5.34
N LEU A 195 12.54 -12.50 -5.70
CA LEU A 195 12.29 -12.87 -7.09
C LEU A 195 11.18 -11.96 -7.64
N PHE A 196 11.44 -11.38 -8.80
CA PHE A 196 10.61 -10.36 -9.43
C PHE A 196 9.70 -11.01 -10.47
N ASP A 197 8.47 -11.40 -10.09
CA ASP A 197 7.50 -11.98 -11.04
C ASP A 197 6.44 -10.96 -11.49
N ASP A 198 6.62 -9.69 -11.13
CA ASP A 198 5.65 -8.65 -11.41
C ASP A 198 5.96 -7.94 -12.74
N ARG A 199 5.02 -8.02 -13.69
CA ARG A 199 5.15 -7.48 -15.06
C ARG A 199 5.02 -5.95 -15.13
N ASN A 200 4.80 -5.28 -14.00
CA ASN A 200 4.47 -3.85 -13.97
C ASN A 200 5.67 -2.92 -13.73
N TYR A 201 6.85 -3.47 -13.41
CA TYR A 201 8.06 -2.67 -13.24
C TYR A 201 9.03 -2.85 -14.39
N SER A 202 9.37 -1.74 -15.03
CA SER A 202 10.61 -1.68 -15.81
C SER A 202 11.76 -1.50 -14.82
N THR A 203 12.56 -2.55 -14.67
CA THR A 203 13.70 -2.56 -13.75
C THR A 203 14.97 -2.21 -14.52
N ARG A 204 15.71 -1.21 -14.02
CA ARG A 204 17.03 -0.85 -14.57
C ARG A 204 18.11 -1.07 -13.51
N ILE A 205 19.09 -1.91 -13.82
CA ILE A 205 20.27 -2.11 -12.97
C ILE A 205 21.42 -1.27 -13.55
N ILE A 206 21.97 -0.37 -12.74
CA ILE A 206 23.10 0.47 -13.15
C ILE A 206 24.38 -0.12 -12.60
N VAL A 207 25.29 -0.49 -13.50
CA VAL A 207 26.59 -1.09 -13.17
C VAL A 207 27.70 -0.18 -13.68
N LYS A 208 28.66 0.14 -12.81
CA LYS A 208 29.88 0.89 -13.16
C LYS A 208 31.07 0.21 -12.50
N ASP A 209 32.15 0.03 -13.25
CA ASP A 209 33.39 -0.62 -12.78
C ASP A 209 33.13 -2.00 -12.14
N ARG A 210 32.19 -2.77 -12.72
CA ARG A 210 31.73 -4.09 -12.22
C ARG A 210 31.06 -4.05 -10.83
N VAL A 211 30.66 -2.87 -10.35
CA VAL A 211 29.93 -2.67 -9.10
C VAL A 211 28.54 -2.15 -9.40
N ILE A 212 27.52 -2.77 -8.81
CA ILE A 212 26.13 -2.30 -8.87
C ILE A 212 26.06 -0.96 -8.13
N GLN A 213 25.73 0.10 -8.85
CA GLN A 213 25.55 1.44 -8.31
C GLN A 213 24.16 1.61 -7.71
N GLY A 214 23.15 1.03 -8.38
CA GLY A 214 21.79 1.02 -7.89
C GLY A 214 20.85 0.25 -8.80
N ILE A 215 19.64 0.01 -8.29
CA ILE A 215 18.53 -0.57 -9.04
C ILE A 215 17.41 0.47 -9.04
N GLU A 216 16.92 0.82 -10.21
CA GLU A 216 15.78 1.73 -10.38
C GLU A 216 14.55 0.94 -10.80
N LEU A 217 13.43 1.29 -10.18
CA LEU A 217 12.12 0.71 -10.49
C LEU A 217 11.24 1.80 -11.09
N PHE A 218 10.84 1.59 -12.33
CA PHE A 218 10.03 2.50 -13.12
C PHE A 218 8.63 1.94 -13.36
N VAL A 219 7.65 2.83 -13.43
CA VAL A 219 6.30 2.56 -13.95
C VAL A 219 6.01 3.44 -15.14
N ARG A 220 5.05 3.07 -15.99
CA ARG A 220 4.60 3.96 -17.07
C ARG A 220 3.84 5.15 -16.49
N ASN A 221 4.02 6.32 -17.11
CA ASN A 221 3.32 7.54 -16.71
C ASN A 221 1.77 7.40 -16.80
N ASN A 222 1.27 6.50 -17.66
CA ASN A 222 -0.16 6.36 -18.00
C ASN A 222 -0.82 5.08 -17.44
N ASP A 223 -0.16 4.30 -16.58
CA ASP A 223 -0.83 3.13 -16.00
C ASP A 223 -1.89 3.58 -14.98
N GLU A 224 -3.11 3.82 -15.47
CA GLU A 224 -4.33 3.78 -14.65
C GLU A 224 -4.55 2.35 -14.19
N MET A 225 -4.02 2.01 -13.01
CA MET A 225 -4.36 0.77 -12.33
C MET A 225 -5.88 0.73 -12.08
N PRO A 226 -6.58 -0.39 -12.36
CA PRO A 226 -7.99 -0.52 -12.01
C PRO A 226 -8.10 -0.36 -10.49
N SER A 227 -8.66 0.78 -10.07
CA SER A 227 -9.00 0.99 -8.67
C SER A 227 -9.95 -0.12 -8.26
N LEU A 228 -9.60 -0.89 -7.23
CA LEU A 228 -10.63 -1.51 -6.40
C LEU A 228 -11.44 -0.35 -5.84
N ARG A 229 -12.59 -0.09 -6.47
CA ARG A 229 -13.63 0.72 -5.88
C ARG A 229 -14.02 -0.01 -4.60
N ILE A 230 -13.45 0.39 -3.48
CA ILE A 230 -14.03 0.08 -2.18
C ILE A 230 -15.37 0.82 -2.19
N LYS A 231 -16.41 0.15 -2.68
CA LYS A 231 -17.78 0.52 -2.33
C LYS A 231 -17.96 0.08 -0.89
N SER A 232 -17.33 0.79 0.05
CA SER A 232 -17.88 0.83 1.40
C SER A 232 -19.24 1.52 1.22
N PRO A 233 -20.36 0.87 1.51
CA PRO A 233 -21.62 1.59 1.58
C PRO A 233 -21.44 2.66 2.66
N ILE A 234 -21.35 3.92 2.24
CA ILE A 234 -21.46 5.06 3.15
C ILE A 234 -22.91 5.03 3.61
N ILE A 235 -23.13 4.54 4.83
CA ILE A 235 -24.40 4.77 5.51
C ILE A 235 -24.34 6.24 5.92
N HIS A 236 -25.00 7.10 5.14
CA HIS A 236 -25.18 8.50 5.49
C HIS A 236 -26.09 8.54 6.72
N GLU A 237 -25.57 8.93 7.89
CA GLU A 237 -26.36 9.18 9.10
C GLU A 237 -27.46 10.23 8.84
N ASP A 238 -27.26 11.10 7.83
CA ASP A 238 -28.23 12.09 7.35
C ASP A 238 -29.54 11.48 6.83
N LYS A 239 -29.60 10.16 6.61
CA LYS A 239 -30.85 9.45 6.25
C LYS A 239 -31.53 8.77 7.44
N ILE A 240 -30.96 8.84 8.65
CA ILE A 240 -31.50 8.20 9.86
C ILE A 240 -31.78 9.24 10.97
N SER A 241 -31.42 10.51 10.77
CA SER A 241 -31.60 11.58 11.78
C SER A 241 -32.53 12.73 11.36
N GLU A 242 -33.52 12.49 10.50
CA GLU A 242 -34.66 13.42 10.46
C GLU A 242 -35.50 13.20 11.74
N GLU A 243 -35.82 14.28 12.46
CA GLU A 243 -36.79 14.24 13.56
C GLU A 243 -38.07 13.59 13.04
N GLY A 244 -38.43 12.44 13.61
CA GLY A 244 -39.53 11.62 13.12
C GLY A 244 -40.84 12.39 13.11
N ASP A 245 -41.28 12.77 11.91
CA ASP A 245 -42.62 13.29 11.66
C ASP A 245 -43.61 12.13 11.71
N MET A 246 -44.27 11.94 12.86
CA MET A 246 -45.24 10.86 13.06
C MET A 246 -46.38 10.91 12.03
N GLU A 247 -46.75 12.08 11.50
CA GLU A 247 -47.82 12.18 10.52
C GLU A 247 -47.41 11.56 9.18
N LYS A 248 -46.16 11.70 8.75
CA LYS A 248 -45.61 11.02 7.57
C LYS A 248 -45.57 9.50 7.74
N LEU A 249 -45.26 9.02 8.94
CA LEU A 249 -45.25 7.58 9.21
C LEU A 249 -46.67 7.00 9.17
N ILE A 250 -47.66 7.72 9.70
CA ILE A 250 -49.06 7.28 9.68
C ILE A 250 -49.63 7.28 8.25
N THR A 251 -49.38 8.33 7.48
CA THR A 251 -49.84 8.42 6.08
C THR A 251 -49.17 7.43 5.12
N SER A 252 -47.97 6.92 5.44
CA SER A 252 -47.31 5.88 4.63
C SER A 252 -47.85 4.46 4.86
N PHE A 253 -48.69 4.27 5.88
CA PHE A 253 -49.50 3.06 6.04
C PHE A 253 -50.91 3.19 5.46
N GLU A 254 -51.31 4.37 5.00
CA GLU A 254 -52.58 4.53 4.27
C GLU A 254 -52.40 3.98 2.85
N ILE A 255 -53.16 2.92 2.56
CA ILE A 255 -53.21 2.31 1.24
C ILE A 255 -53.92 3.30 0.32
N PRO A 256 -53.29 3.78 -0.77
CA PRO A 256 -53.95 4.71 -1.68
C PRO A 256 -55.13 4.03 -2.36
N ASP A 257 -56.26 4.74 -2.46
CA ASP A 257 -57.52 4.23 -3.03
C ASP A 257 -57.42 3.80 -4.50
N SER A 258 -56.35 4.20 -5.20
CA SER A 258 -56.02 3.72 -6.54
C SER A 258 -54.51 3.71 -6.77
N MET A 259 -53.99 2.63 -7.37
CA MET A 259 -52.59 2.56 -7.79
C MET A 259 -52.36 3.41 -9.06
N PRO A 260 -51.17 4.03 -9.22
CA PRO A 260 -50.86 4.81 -10.40
C PRO A 260 -50.74 3.91 -11.63
N ASP A 261 -51.42 4.29 -12.71
CA ASP A 261 -51.36 3.61 -14.00
C ASP A 261 -49.96 3.72 -14.62
N ILE A 262 -49.36 2.58 -14.91
CA ILE A 262 -48.04 2.48 -15.52
C ILE A 262 -48.19 2.73 -17.02
N GLU A 263 -48.03 3.98 -17.47
CA GLU A 263 -47.86 4.27 -18.90
C GLU A 263 -46.42 3.96 -19.33
N ALA A 264 -46.30 2.95 -20.19
CA ALA A 264 -45.07 2.50 -20.80
C ALA A 264 -44.52 3.54 -21.80
N THR A 265 -43.27 3.95 -21.62
CA THR A 265 -42.48 4.63 -22.66
C THR A 265 -41.91 3.60 -23.66
N GLU A 266 -42.49 3.51 -24.86
CA GLU A 266 -41.79 3.09 -26.08
C GLU A 266 -42.34 3.79 -27.33
N GLY A 267 -41.46 4.53 -28.04
CA GLY A 267 -41.61 4.97 -29.45
C GLY A 267 -42.64 6.09 -29.71
N GLU A 268 -42.47 7.06 -30.60
CA GLU A 268 -41.56 7.24 -31.71
C GLU A 268 -41.43 8.75 -32.02
N ASN A 269 -40.29 9.07 -32.63
CA ASN A 269 -39.95 10.32 -33.31
C ASN A 269 -41.10 10.96 -34.11
N GLN A 270 -41.14 12.30 -34.18
CA GLN A 270 -40.79 13.03 -35.42
C GLN A 270 -40.83 14.57 -35.28
N ASN A 271 -39.78 15.16 -35.86
CA ASN A 271 -39.68 16.47 -36.53
C ASN A 271 -39.62 17.77 -35.72
N LYS A 272 -38.36 18.19 -35.51
CA LYS A 272 -37.93 19.59 -35.60
C LYS A 272 -38.14 20.10 -37.04
N ASN A 273 -38.90 21.18 -37.18
CA ASN A 273 -38.83 22.08 -38.33
C ASN A 273 -37.92 23.27 -37.96
N THR A 274 -36.75 23.37 -38.60
CA THR A 274 -36.25 24.63 -39.18
C THR A 274 -35.17 24.32 -40.22
#